data_AF-A0A1A2J7I9-F1
#
_entry.id   AF-A0A1A2J7I9-F1
#
_cell.length_a   1.000
_cell.length_b   1.000
_cell.length_c   1.000
_cell.angle_alpha   90.00
_cell.angle_beta   90.00
_cell.angle_gamma   90.00
#
_symmetry.space_group_name_H-M   'P 1'
#
loop_
_entity.id
_entity.type
_entity.pdbx_description
1 polymer ?
#
loop_
_entity_poly.entity_id
_entity_poly.type
_entity_poly.pdbx_seq_one_letter_code
_entity_poly.pdbx_strand_id
1 'polypeptide(L)'
;MSKADGKNGVPSTLTTIPLTDPHARPAEPSIGDLIKDATTQVSTLVRAEVELARAEITRDVKKGLTGSVYFIAALVVLFYSTFFFFFFVAELLDTWLWRWVAFLIVFGVQVVVGALLALLGFLKVRRIRGPRETIESVKETRTALTPGHDKTPDAAKQLTERGRHEKPETDPSGW
;
A
#
# COMPACT_ATOMS: atom_id res chain seq x y z
N MET A 1 75.00 -71.67 22.19
CA MET A 1 74.55 -71.01 23.44
C MET A 1 73.79 -69.74 23.06
N SER A 2 72.67 -69.43 23.74
CA SER A 2 71.78 -68.24 23.65
C SER A 2 70.93 -68.10 22.36
N LYS A 3 69.60 -68.32 22.29
CA LYS A 3 68.33 -67.88 22.96
C LYS A 3 67.75 -66.50 22.52
N ALA A 4 66.49 -66.59 22.04
CA ALA A 4 65.37 -65.62 21.97
C ALA A 4 65.53 -64.41 21.03
N ASP A 5 64.51 -63.83 20.40
CA ASP A 5 63.11 -63.60 20.79
C ASP A 5 62.31 -63.30 19.48
N GLY A 6 61.03 -63.64 19.32
CA GLY A 6 59.95 -62.82 19.88
C GLY A 6 59.11 -62.22 18.75
N LYS A 7 57.87 -62.68 18.67
CA LYS A 7 56.79 -62.27 17.75
C LYS A 7 56.66 -60.75 17.59
N ASN A 8 56.16 -60.28 16.44
CA ASN A 8 54.92 -59.47 16.36
C ASN A 8 54.79 -58.80 14.99
N GLY A 9 54.02 -59.43 14.09
CA GLY A 9 53.37 -58.74 12.99
C GLY A 9 52.04 -58.17 13.47
N VAL A 10 51.90 -56.86 13.49
CA VAL A 10 50.60 -56.17 13.44
C VAL A 10 50.74 -54.88 12.64
N PRO A 11 49.88 -54.63 11.62
CA PRO A 11 49.83 -53.35 10.93
C PRO A 11 49.17 -52.29 11.83
N SER A 12 49.81 -51.12 11.94
CA SER A 12 49.30 -49.94 12.66
C SER A 12 48.26 -49.17 11.85
N THR A 13 47.16 -49.82 11.48
CA THR A 13 46.00 -49.15 10.88
C THR A 13 44.83 -49.25 11.86
N LEU A 14 44.86 -48.40 12.90
CA LEU A 14 43.71 -48.20 13.76
C LEU A 14 42.70 -47.35 13.00
N THR A 15 41.83 -48.01 12.25
CA THR A 15 40.55 -47.46 11.80
C THR A 15 39.71 -47.18 13.05
N THR A 16 39.85 -45.98 13.59
CA THR A 16 39.00 -45.53 14.69
C THR A 16 37.63 -45.25 14.11
N ILE A 17 36.70 -46.18 14.34
CA ILE A 17 35.27 -45.92 14.21
C ILE A 17 34.97 -44.84 15.26
N PRO A 18 34.51 -43.64 14.89
CA PRO A 18 34.08 -42.67 15.89
C PRO A 18 32.93 -43.31 16.67
N LEU A 19 33.13 -43.53 17.97
CA LEU A 19 32.09 -43.97 18.91
C LEU A 19 31.13 -42.80 19.22
N THR A 20 30.67 -42.09 18.20
CA THR A 20 29.53 -41.18 18.32
C THR A 20 28.31 -42.05 18.10
N ASP A 21 27.63 -42.40 19.18
CA ASP A 21 26.37 -43.14 19.12
C ASP A 21 25.39 -42.34 18.25
N PRO A 22 24.93 -42.88 17.08
CA PRO A 22 23.92 -42.22 16.26
C PRO A 22 22.56 -42.09 16.99
N HIS A 23 22.43 -42.68 18.19
CA HIS A 23 21.28 -42.60 19.08
C HIS A 23 21.56 -41.86 20.40
N ALA A 24 22.72 -41.21 20.56
CA ALA A 24 22.91 -40.26 21.66
C ALA A 24 21.86 -39.16 21.52
N ARG A 25 20.83 -39.20 22.38
CA ARG A 25 19.76 -38.20 22.41
C ARG A 25 20.42 -36.83 22.55
N PRO A 26 20.10 -35.86 21.68
CA PRO A 26 20.56 -34.49 21.87
C PRO A 26 20.26 -34.07 23.32
N ALA A 27 21.20 -33.38 23.97
CA ALA A 27 20.95 -32.76 25.27
C ALA A 27 19.59 -32.04 25.21
N GLU A 28 18.74 -32.24 26.22
CA GLU A 28 17.38 -31.66 26.22
C GLU A 28 17.49 -30.16 25.91
N PRO A 29 16.73 -29.67 24.90
CA PRO A 29 16.84 -28.28 24.49
C PRO A 29 16.53 -27.39 25.68
N SER A 30 17.39 -26.40 25.92
CA SER A 30 17.17 -25.47 27.01
C SER A 30 15.88 -24.68 26.76
N ILE A 31 15.28 -24.12 27.82
CA ILE A 31 14.10 -23.24 27.70
C ILE A 31 14.37 -22.09 26.71
N GLY A 32 15.62 -21.60 26.63
CA GLY A 32 16.03 -20.58 25.66
C GLY A 32 16.01 -21.08 24.21
N ASP A 33 16.40 -22.32 23.97
CA ASP A 33 16.38 -22.94 22.64
C ASP A 33 14.94 -23.19 22.17
N LEU A 34 14.05 -23.62 23.06
CA LEU A 34 12.62 -23.80 22.78
C LEU A 34 11.92 -22.49 22.39
N ILE A 35 12.22 -21.39 23.09
CA ILE A 35 11.65 -20.06 22.77
C ILE A 35 12.18 -19.56 21.44
N LYS A 36 13.47 -19.77 21.15
CA LYS A 36 14.10 -19.40 19.88
C LYS A 36 13.49 -20.17 18.71
N ASP A 37 13.29 -21.48 18.86
CA ASP A 37 12.66 -22.31 17.84
C ASP A 37 11.18 -21.95 17.61
N ALA A 38 10.42 -21.74 18.69
CA ALA A 38 9.03 -21.31 18.60
C ALA A 38 8.90 -19.95 17.88
N THR A 39 9.77 -18.99 18.20
CA THR A 39 9.78 -17.66 17.54
C THR A 39 10.14 -17.78 16.06
N THR A 40 11.06 -18.68 15.73
CA THR A 40 11.47 -18.95 14.34
C THR A 40 10.32 -19.59 13.54
N GLN A 41 9.59 -20.54 14.13
CA GLN A 41 8.43 -21.18 13.50
C GLN A 41 7.28 -20.19 13.28
N VAL A 42 6.98 -19.34 14.27
CA VAL A 42 5.97 -18.28 14.13
C VAL A 42 6.36 -17.29 13.03
N SER A 43 7.63 -16.87 12.99
CA SER A 43 8.14 -15.98 11.93
C SER A 43 8.02 -16.62 10.54
N THR A 44 8.23 -17.94 10.45
CA THR A 44 8.10 -18.71 9.21
C THR A 44 6.64 -18.82 8.77
N LEU A 45 5.71 -19.07 9.70
CA LEU A 45 4.27 -19.09 9.43
C LEU A 45 3.75 -17.75 8.93
N VAL A 46 4.10 -16.65 9.62
CA VAL A 46 3.68 -15.30 9.20
C VAL A 46 4.21 -14.98 7.80
N ARG A 47 5.46 -15.34 7.52
CA ARG A 47 6.04 -15.12 6.20
C ARG A 47 5.37 -15.96 5.12
N ALA A 48 5.04 -17.21 5.41
CA ALA A 48 4.30 -18.08 4.51
C ALA A 48 2.89 -17.53 4.21
N GLU A 49 2.18 -17.04 5.23
CA GLU A 49 0.85 -16.43 5.07
C GLU A 49 0.91 -15.17 4.20
N VAL A 50 1.93 -14.33 4.41
CA VAL A 50 2.16 -13.12 3.59
C VAL A 50 2.54 -13.49 2.16
N GLU A 51 3.38 -14.50 1.96
CA GLU A 51 3.77 -14.98 0.63
C GLU A 51 2.57 -15.56 -0.13
N LEU A 52 1.71 -16.32 0.56
CA LEU A 52 0.46 -16.83 0.00
C LEU A 52 -0.49 -15.69 -0.38
N ALA A 53 -0.75 -14.75 0.53
CA ALA A 53 -1.62 -13.60 0.29
C ALA A 53 -1.09 -12.75 -0.88
N ARG A 54 0.23 -12.52 -0.94
CA ARG A 54 0.86 -11.83 -2.07
C ARG A 54 0.68 -12.58 -3.38
N ALA A 55 0.81 -13.90 -3.38
CA ALA A 55 0.61 -14.73 -4.58
C ALA A 55 -0.84 -14.67 -5.07
N GLU A 56 -1.82 -14.73 -4.16
CA GLU A 56 -3.24 -14.63 -4.49
C GLU A 56 -3.60 -13.24 -5.06
N ILE A 57 -3.20 -12.17 -4.38
CA ILE A 57 -3.40 -10.79 -4.86
C ILE A 57 -2.75 -10.61 -6.23
N THR A 58 -1.51 -11.07 -6.42
CA THR A 58 -0.81 -10.94 -7.71
C THR A 58 -1.52 -11.73 -8.81
N ARG A 59 -2.03 -12.92 -8.50
CA ARG A 59 -2.80 -13.74 -9.43
C ARG A 59 -4.10 -13.05 -9.83
N ASP A 60 -4.81 -12.44 -8.89
CA ASP A 60 -6.07 -11.75 -9.15
C ASP A 60 -5.87 -10.44 -9.89
N VAL A 61 -4.84 -9.67 -9.56
CA VAL A 61 -4.42 -8.50 -10.34
C VAL A 61 -4.09 -8.91 -11.78
N LYS A 62 -3.36 -10.01 -11.98
CA LYS A 62 -3.03 -10.50 -13.32
C LYS A 62 -4.27 -10.93 -14.10
N LYS A 63 -5.23 -11.63 -13.47
CA LYS A 63 -6.52 -11.97 -14.09
C LYS A 63 -7.32 -10.71 -14.44
N GLY A 64 -7.40 -9.76 -13.52
CA GLY A 64 -8.08 -8.48 -13.72
C GLY A 64 -7.48 -7.67 -14.85
N LEU A 65 -6.14 -7.64 -14.95
CA LEU A 65 -5.44 -6.98 -16.03
C LEU A 65 -5.75 -7.64 -17.39
N THR A 66 -5.67 -8.96 -17.48
CA THR A 66 -6.04 -9.68 -18.72
C THR A 66 -7.51 -9.44 -19.10
N GLY A 67 -8.41 -9.41 -18.12
CA GLY A 67 -9.82 -9.05 -18.33
C GLY A 67 -10.01 -7.62 -18.83
N SER A 68 -9.22 -6.67 -18.30
CA SER A 68 -9.29 -5.27 -18.70
C SER A 68 -8.89 -5.03 -20.16
N VAL A 69 -8.05 -5.89 -20.75
CA VAL A 69 -7.68 -5.79 -22.18
C VAL A 69 -8.91 -5.89 -23.07
N TYR A 70 -9.82 -6.83 -22.80
CA TYR A 70 -11.05 -6.97 -23.57
C TYR A 70 -11.98 -5.77 -23.40
N PHE A 71 -12.04 -5.21 -22.18
CA PHE A 71 -12.85 -4.02 -21.94
C PHE A 71 -12.29 -2.79 -22.65
N ILE A 72 -10.97 -2.59 -22.62
CA ILE A 72 -10.29 -1.53 -23.36
C ILE A 72 -10.53 -1.72 -24.86
N ALA A 73 -10.34 -2.94 -25.38
CA ALA A 73 -10.61 -3.25 -26.79
C ALA A 73 -12.07 -2.96 -27.17
N ALA A 74 -13.03 -3.38 -26.35
CA ALA A 74 -14.45 -3.11 -26.55
C ALA A 74 -14.75 -1.61 -26.56
N LEU A 75 -14.20 -0.84 -25.62
CA LEU A 75 -14.37 0.62 -25.58
C LEU A 75 -13.75 1.31 -26.80
N VAL A 76 -12.58 0.86 -27.26
CA VAL A 76 -11.96 1.38 -28.49
C VAL A 76 -12.84 1.09 -29.69
N VAL A 77 -13.35 -0.13 -29.83
CA VAL A 77 -14.25 -0.50 -30.93
C VAL A 77 -15.55 0.32 -30.87
N LEU A 78 -16.17 0.47 -29.70
CA LEU A 78 -17.36 1.31 -29.51
C LEU A 78 -17.09 2.78 -29.86
N PHE A 79 -15.93 3.30 -29.45
CA PHE A 79 -15.53 4.66 -29.76
C PHE A 79 -15.40 4.88 -31.27
N TYR A 80 -14.69 4.00 -31.99
CA TYR A 80 -14.60 4.09 -33.45
C TYR A 80 -15.95 3.84 -34.15
N SER A 81 -16.79 2.95 -33.59
CA SER A 81 -18.13 2.66 -34.12
C SER A 81 -19.06 3.88 -34.04
N THR A 82 -18.81 4.80 -33.10
CA THR A 82 -19.58 6.04 -32.97
C THR A 82 -19.48 6.90 -34.23
N PHE A 83 -18.35 6.89 -34.94
CA PHE A 83 -18.20 7.57 -36.24
C PHE A 83 -19.18 7.01 -37.29
N PHE A 84 -19.24 5.68 -37.43
CA PHE A 84 -20.18 5.01 -38.34
C PHE A 84 -21.63 5.20 -37.91
N PHE A 85 -21.91 5.21 -36.61
CA PHE A 85 -23.24 5.47 -36.08
C PHE A 85 -23.74 6.87 -36.47
N PHE A 86 -22.92 7.91 -36.30
CA PHE A 86 -23.32 9.26 -36.70
C PHE A 86 -23.43 9.41 -38.22
N PHE A 87 -22.57 8.74 -38.98
CA PHE A 87 -22.71 8.69 -40.44
C PHE A 87 -24.03 8.03 -40.86
N PHE A 88 -24.38 6.90 -40.24
CA PHE A 88 -25.65 6.23 -40.44
C PHE A 88 -26.84 7.13 -40.08
N VAL A 89 -26.78 7.85 -38.96
CA VAL A 89 -27.83 8.81 -38.58
C VAL A 89 -27.96 9.92 -39.62
N ALA A 90 -26.86 10.48 -40.12
CA ALA A 90 -26.89 11.50 -41.16
C ALA A 90 -27.53 10.97 -42.46
N GLU A 91 -27.17 9.76 -42.89
CA GLU A 91 -27.75 9.12 -44.08
C GLU A 91 -29.22 8.76 -43.88
N LEU A 92 -29.61 8.36 -42.67
CA LEU A 92 -31.00 8.09 -42.33
C LEU A 92 -31.83 9.38 -42.42
N LEU A 93 -31.30 10.51 -41.92
CA LEU A 93 -31.96 11.82 -42.02
C LEU A 93 -32.07 12.31 -43.47
N ASP A 94 -31.12 11.96 -44.35
CA ASP A 94 -31.17 12.30 -45.78
C ASP A 94 -32.41 11.73 -46.49
N THR A 95 -33.07 10.71 -45.94
CA THR A 95 -34.31 10.20 -46.53
C THR A 95 -35.49 11.20 -46.48
N TRP A 96 -35.45 12.17 -45.55
CA TRP A 96 -36.48 13.20 -45.40
C TRP A 96 -35.98 14.64 -45.57
N LEU A 97 -34.66 14.85 -45.59
CA LEU A 97 -34.01 16.17 -45.59
C LEU A 97 -32.97 16.24 -46.72
N TRP A 98 -32.52 17.44 -47.08
CA TRP A 98 -31.34 17.55 -47.91
C TRP A 98 -30.10 17.04 -47.18
N ARG A 99 -29.29 16.22 -47.86
CA ARG A 99 -28.04 15.64 -47.35
C ARG A 99 -27.18 16.60 -46.55
N TRP A 100 -26.90 17.77 -47.09
CA TRP A 100 -26.05 18.77 -46.42
C TRP A 100 -26.66 19.27 -45.09
N VAL A 101 -27.99 19.37 -45.00
CA VAL A 101 -28.71 19.75 -43.77
C VAL A 101 -28.63 18.62 -42.74
N ALA A 102 -28.80 17.37 -43.17
CA ALA A 102 -28.70 16.20 -42.30
C ALA A 102 -27.33 16.12 -41.61
N PHE A 103 -26.24 16.28 -42.36
CA PHE A 103 -24.88 16.33 -41.81
C PHE A 103 -24.67 17.51 -40.85
N LEU A 104 -25.23 18.69 -41.15
CA LEU A 104 -25.14 19.86 -40.26
C LEU A 104 -25.87 19.64 -38.93
N ILE A 105 -27.05 19.01 -38.95
CA ILE A 105 -27.81 18.69 -37.74
C ILE A 105 -27.01 17.72 -36.86
N VAL A 106 -26.50 16.64 -37.44
CA VAL A 106 -25.70 15.65 -36.70
C VAL A 106 -24.41 16.28 -36.14
N PHE A 107 -23.75 17.15 -36.91
CA PHE A 107 -22.61 17.92 -36.43
C PHE A 107 -22.98 18.82 -35.24
N GLY A 108 -24.09 19.54 -35.33
CA GLY A 108 -24.61 20.37 -34.25
C GLY A 108 -24.87 19.57 -32.96
N VAL A 109 -25.47 18.38 -33.08
CA VAL A 109 -25.66 17.46 -31.95
C VAL A 109 -24.32 17.05 -31.33
N GLN A 110 -23.32 16.70 -32.14
CA GLN A 110 -21.99 16.34 -31.63
C GLN A 110 -21.30 17.49 -30.90
N VAL A 111 -21.41 18.72 -31.40
CA VAL A 111 -20.87 19.91 -30.74
C VAL A 111 -21.54 20.13 -29.39
N VAL A 112 -22.87 20.01 -29.31
CA VAL A 112 -23.62 20.17 -28.06
C VAL A 112 -23.21 19.09 -27.04
N VAL A 113 -23.19 17.82 -27.45
CA VAL A 113 -22.78 16.71 -26.57
C VAL A 113 -21.33 16.90 -26.10
N GLY A 114 -20.42 17.26 -27.02
CA GLY A 114 -19.02 17.53 -26.71
C GLY A 114 -18.85 18.68 -25.72
N ALA A 115 -19.60 19.78 -25.91
CA ALA A 115 -19.58 20.92 -25.00
C ALA A 115 -20.10 20.55 -23.60
N LEU A 116 -21.18 19.75 -23.52
CA LEU A 116 -21.71 19.27 -22.24
C LEU A 116 -20.71 18.37 -21.52
N LEU A 117 -20.08 17.42 -22.22
CA LEU A 117 -19.06 16.54 -21.65
C LEU A 117 -17.82 17.31 -21.20
N ALA A 118 -17.36 18.28 -22.00
CA ALA A 118 -16.25 19.16 -21.64
C ALA A 118 -16.57 20.00 -20.39
N LEU A 119 -17.80 20.53 -20.31
CA LEU A 119 -18.25 21.29 -19.15
C LEU A 119 -18.34 20.42 -17.89
N LEU A 120 -18.94 19.22 -17.98
CA LEU A 120 -19.01 18.28 -16.87
C LEU A 120 -17.61 17.83 -16.41
N GLY A 121 -16.71 17.57 -17.36
CA GLY A 121 -15.31 17.28 -17.10
C GLY A 121 -14.61 18.43 -16.38
N PHE A 122 -14.76 19.65 -16.88
CA PHE A 122 -14.20 20.85 -16.26
C PHE A 122 -14.74 21.07 -14.83
N LEU A 123 -16.05 20.93 -14.63
CA LEU A 123 -16.68 21.05 -13.31
C LEU A 123 -16.16 19.99 -12.34
N LYS A 124 -15.99 18.74 -12.80
CA LYS A 124 -15.45 17.66 -11.98
C LYS A 124 -14.00 17.92 -11.59
N VAL A 125 -13.15 18.31 -12.53
CA VAL A 125 -11.74 18.64 -12.29
C VAL A 125 -11.61 19.83 -11.34
N ARG A 126 -12.42 20.88 -11.54
CA ARG A 126 -12.40 22.07 -10.68
C ARG A 126 -12.86 21.78 -9.25
N ARG A 127 -13.66 20.73 -9.04
CA ARG A 127 -14.09 20.28 -7.71
C ARG A 127 -13.02 19.47 -6.98
N ILE A 128 -12.01 18.97 -7.68
CA ILE A 128 -10.84 18.32 -7.07
C ILE A 128 -10.00 19.43 -6.44
N ARG A 129 -10.34 19.82 -5.20
CA ARG A 129 -9.43 20.57 -4.33
C ARG A 129 -8.27 19.63 -4.03
N GLY A 130 -7.05 20.02 -4.41
CA GLY A 130 -5.84 19.24 -4.12
C GLY A 130 -5.72 18.90 -2.63
N PRO A 131 -4.90 17.91 -2.24
CA PRO A 131 -4.84 17.38 -0.88
C PRO A 131 -4.21 18.41 0.07
N ARG A 132 -5.00 19.41 0.48
CA ARG A 132 -4.58 20.50 1.37
C ARG A 132 -4.16 19.97 2.73
N GLU A 133 -4.92 19.02 3.26
CA GLU A 133 -4.63 18.32 4.52
C GLU A 133 -3.27 17.60 4.49
N THR A 134 -2.92 16.95 3.37
CA THR A 134 -1.61 16.28 3.21
C THR A 134 -0.48 17.28 3.05
N ILE A 135 -0.72 18.41 2.37
CA ILE A 135 0.28 19.48 2.26
C ILE A 135 0.49 20.15 3.62
N GLU A 136 -0.57 20.35 4.40
CA GLU A 136 -0.49 20.92 5.75
C GLU A 136 0.20 19.97 6.74
N SER A 137 -0.15 18.69 6.75
CA SER A 137 0.50 17.71 7.65
C SER A 137 1.99 17.53 7.32
N VAL A 138 2.38 17.55 6.04
CA VAL A 138 3.79 17.53 5.63
C VAL A 138 4.50 18.83 6.04
N LYS A 139 3.84 19.98 5.96
CA LYS A 139 4.40 21.28 6.33
C LYS A 139 4.55 21.42 7.84
N GLU A 140 3.59 20.91 8.61
CA GLU A 140 3.64 20.83 10.08
C GLU A 140 4.74 19.88 10.54
N THR A 141 4.83 18.68 9.93
CA THR A 141 5.92 17.73 10.19
C THR A 141 7.29 18.33 9.88
N ARG A 142 7.42 19.06 8.76
CA ARG A 142 8.66 19.78 8.41
C ARG A 142 8.99 20.90 9.39
N THR A 143 7.97 21.59 9.91
CA THR A 143 8.16 22.66 10.91
C THR A 143 8.55 22.09 12.27
N ALA A 144 7.95 20.96 12.68
CA ALA A 144 8.29 20.24 13.91
C ALA A 144 9.69 19.60 13.86
N LEU A 145 10.19 19.24 12.67
CA LEU A 145 11.51 18.62 12.49
C LEU A 145 12.62 19.61 12.10
N THR A 146 12.31 20.91 11.98
CA THR A 146 13.35 21.94 11.79
C THR A 146 13.94 22.31 13.17
N PRO A 147 15.20 21.99 13.46
CA PRO A 147 15.81 22.32 14.73
C PRO A 147 16.12 23.82 14.75
N GLY A 148 15.37 24.59 15.54
CA GLY A 148 15.64 26.02 15.76
C GLY A 148 14.44 26.95 16.01
N HIS A 149 13.20 26.46 16.14
CA HIS A 149 12.07 27.31 16.54
C HIS A 149 11.78 27.23 18.05
N ASP A 150 12.72 27.71 18.85
CA ASP A 150 12.47 28.03 20.24
C ASP A 150 11.57 29.28 20.29
N LYS A 151 10.28 29.08 20.56
CA LYS A 151 9.41 30.15 21.04
C LYS A 151 8.69 29.69 22.30
N THR A 152 9.42 29.83 23.40
CA THR A 152 8.84 30.01 24.74
C THR A 152 8.68 31.52 24.99
N PRO A 153 7.47 32.09 24.86
CA PRO A 153 7.13 33.21 25.74
C PRO A 153 5.71 33.15 26.34
N ASP A 154 4.91 32.10 26.12
CA ASP A 154 3.50 32.09 26.57
C ASP A 154 3.28 31.49 27.95
N ALA A 155 4.22 30.70 28.47
CA ALA A 155 4.13 30.15 29.83
C ALA A 155 4.25 31.23 30.94
N ALA A 156 4.95 32.34 30.67
CA ALA A 156 5.15 33.42 31.64
C ALA A 156 3.93 34.36 31.77
N LYS A 157 3.07 34.45 30.74
CA LYS A 157 1.86 35.29 30.80
C LYS A 157 0.74 34.65 31.61
N GLN A 158 0.57 33.33 31.55
CA GLN A 158 -0.51 32.63 32.26
C GLN A 158 -0.33 32.60 33.78
N LEU A 159 0.90 32.61 34.27
CA LEU A 159 1.20 32.68 35.70
C LEU A 159 0.93 34.07 36.31
N THR A 160 0.98 35.13 35.50
CA THR A 160 0.77 36.51 35.95
C THR A 160 -0.71 36.89 36.05
N GLU A 161 -1.60 36.24 35.28
CA GLU A 161 -3.06 36.45 35.37
C GLU A 161 -3.71 35.62 36.48
N ARG A 162 -3.21 34.40 36.74
CA ARG A 162 -3.77 33.51 37.78
C ARG A 162 -3.58 34.02 39.21
N GLY A 163 -2.53 34.80 39.46
CA GLY A 163 -2.30 35.46 40.76
C GLY A 163 -3.12 36.73 40.99
N ARG A 164 -3.84 37.25 39.98
CA ARG A 164 -4.60 38.50 40.09
C ARG A 164 -6.08 38.31 40.46
N HIS A 165 -6.60 37.08 40.38
CA HIS A 165 -8.02 36.77 40.55
C HIS A 165 -8.41 36.16 41.90
N GLU A 166 -7.48 36.01 42.85
CA GLU A 166 -7.78 35.51 44.19
C GLU A 166 -8.02 36.67 45.16
N LYS A 167 -9.25 37.20 45.15
CA LYS A 167 -9.76 38.13 46.19
C LYS A 167 -10.78 37.36 47.02
N PRO A 168 -10.74 37.37 48.36
CA PRO A 168 -11.65 36.56 49.17
C PRO A 168 -13.05 37.14 49.09
N GLU A 169 -13.99 36.32 48.61
CA GLU A 169 -15.42 36.61 48.55
C GLU A 169 -15.96 36.62 49.99
N THR A 170 -16.42 37.80 50.43
CA THR A 170 -17.09 37.98 51.72
C THR A 170 -18.58 37.80 51.45
N ASP A 171 -19.19 36.86 52.18
CA ASP A 171 -20.63 36.56 52.19
C ASP A 171 -21.36 37.54 53.12
N PRO A 172 -22.38 38.27 52.62
CA PRO A 172 -23.33 38.90 53.51
C PRO A 172 -24.77 38.78 52.99
N SER A 173 -25.45 37.68 53.30
CA SER A 173 -26.92 37.64 53.50
C SER A 173 -27.31 36.25 54.02
N GLY A 174 -27.80 36.02 55.24
CA GLY A 174 -28.55 36.94 56.09
C GLY A 174 -29.93 37.18 55.49
N TRP A 175 -30.91 36.37 55.93
CA TRP A 175 -32.32 36.25 55.51
C TRP A 175 -32.61 35.27 54.38
#